data_AF-A0A945YZW2-F1
#
_entry.id   AF-A0A945YZW2-F1
#
_cell.length_a   1.000
_cell.length_b   1.000
_cell.length_c   1.000
_cell.angle_alpha   90.00
_cell.angle_beta   90.00
_cell.angle_gamma   90.00
#
_symmetry.space_group_name_H-M   'P 1'
#
loop_
_entity.id
_entity.type
_entity.pdbx_description
1 polymer ?
#
loop_
_entity_poly.entity_id
_entity_poly.type
_entity_poly.pdbx_seq_one_letter_code
_entity_poly.pdbx_strand_id
1 'polypeptide(L)' 'MNNKQKYDQAFMESFSIEESALSDSLEYNTIPSWDSVGHMEIIAELEDAFGITMETDDIIDFSSYKKGFELLAKYGVEF' A
#
# COMPACT_ATOMS: atom_id res chain seq x y z
N MET A 1 4.90 15.84 4.92
CA MET A 1 4.05 14.69 5.29
C MET A 1 4.89 13.70 6.05
N ASN A 2 4.35 13.07 7.10
CA ASN A 2 4.98 11.91 7.72
C ASN A 2 4.77 10.66 6.83
N ASN A 3 5.45 9.56 7.16
CA ASN A 3 5.38 8.34 6.35
C ASN A 3 3.96 7.76 6.30
N LYS A 4 3.20 7.85 7.40
CA LYS A 4 1.79 7.44 7.41
C LYS A 4 0.96 8.23 6.40
N GLN A 5 1.07 9.55 6.38
CA GLN A 5 0.32 10.41 5.45
C GLN A 5 0.66 10.10 3.98
N LYS A 6 1.94 9.82 3.67
CA LYS A 6 2.34 9.41 2.32
C LYS A 6 1.71 8.07 1.94
N TYR A 7 1.72 7.11 2.86
CA TYR A 7 1.14 5.79 2.65
C TYR A 7 -0.39 5.87 2.46
N ASP A 8 -1.06 6.65 3.30
CA ASP A 8 -2.49 6.92 3.17
C ASP A 8 -2.81 7.53 1.80
N GLN A 9 -2.01 8.51 1.37
CA GLN A 9 -2.18 9.17 0.09
C GLN A 9 -2.03 8.20 -1.09
N ALA A 10 -1.00 7.34 -1.07
CA ALA A 10 -0.82 6.32 -2.11
C ALA A 10 -2.07 5.43 -2.26
N PHE A 11 -2.65 4.97 -1.14
CA PHE A 11 -3.88 4.17 -1.18
C PHE A 11 -5.10 4.95 -1.69
N MET A 12 -5.26 6.19 -1.25
CA MET A 12 -6.35 7.05 -1.70
C MET A 12 -6.26 7.34 -3.20
N GLU A 13 -5.06 7.58 -3.71
CA GLU A 13 -4.82 7.85 -5.13
C GLU A 13 -4.98 6.60 -5.99
N SER A 14 -4.31 5.48 -5.65
CA SER A 14 -4.38 4.24 -6.42
C SER A 14 -5.79 3.64 -6.45
N PHE A 15 -6.54 3.71 -5.34
CA PHE A 15 -7.88 3.12 -5.28
C PHE A 15 -9.02 4.11 -5.45
N SER A 16 -8.72 5.41 -5.57
CA SER A 16 -9.71 6.49 -5.62
C SER A 16 -10.70 6.41 -4.44
N ILE A 17 -10.16 6.20 -3.23
CA ILE A 17 -10.92 6.09 -1.99
C ILE A 17 -10.62 7.25 -1.03
N GLU A 18 -11.54 7.49 -0.10
CA GLU A 18 -11.37 8.49 0.95
C GLU A 18 -10.58 7.94 2.14
N GLU A 19 -9.96 8.82 2.94
CA GLU A 19 -9.23 8.45 4.16
C GLU A 19 -10.09 7.62 5.12
N SER A 20 -11.41 7.87 5.17
CA SER A 20 -12.35 7.09 5.99
C SER A 20 -12.48 5.62 5.60
N ALA A 21 -12.06 5.25 4.38
CA ALA A 21 -12.03 3.86 3.92
C ALA A 21 -10.72 3.15 4.28
N LEU A 22 -9.66 3.90 4.63
CA LEU A 22 -8.40 3.35 5.11
C LEU A 22 -8.63 2.77 6.50
N SER A 23 -8.63 1.44 6.57
CA SER A 23 -8.89 0.71 7.79
C SER A 23 -8.05 -0.56 7.82
N ASP A 24 -7.88 -1.12 9.01
CA ASP A 24 -7.22 -2.41 9.20
C ASP A 24 -7.90 -3.56 8.42
N SER A 25 -9.17 -3.38 8.03
CA SER A 25 -9.95 -4.32 7.20
C SER A 25 -9.78 -4.12 5.69
N LEU A 26 -9.00 -3.14 5.24
CA LEU A 26 -8.72 -2.93 3.83
C LEU A 26 -7.68 -3.96 3.38
N GLU A 27 -8.16 -4.99 2.68
CA GLU A 27 -7.37 -6.13 2.21
C GLU A 27 -7.57 -6.35 0.70
N TYR A 28 -6.68 -7.14 0.11
CA TYR A 28 -6.79 -7.57 -1.28
C TYR A 28 -8.16 -8.22 -1.55
N ASN A 29 -8.81 -7.86 -2.67
CA ASN A 29 -10.19 -8.24 -3.03
C ASN A 29 -11.32 -7.78 -2.07
N THR A 30 -11.06 -6.92 -1.08
CA THR A 30 -12.14 -6.36 -0.23
C THR A 30 -12.90 -5.23 -0.91
N ILE A 31 -12.23 -4.51 -1.83
CA ILE A 31 -12.83 -3.46 -2.66
C ILE A 31 -12.60 -3.77 -4.15
N PRO A 32 -13.49 -3.33 -5.05
CA PRO A 32 -13.35 -3.57 -6.48
C PRO A 32 -12.05 -3.01 -7.09
N SER A 33 -11.53 -1.91 -6.54
CA SER A 33 -10.29 -1.28 -7.01
C SER A 33 -9.04 -2.06 -6.62
N TRP A 34 -9.12 -2.94 -5.61
CA TRP A 34 -7.96 -3.71 -5.14
C TRP A 34 -8.02 -5.15 -5.66
N ASP A 35 -7.84 -5.27 -6.99
CA ASP A 35 -7.71 -6.51 -7.74
C ASP A 35 -6.24 -6.75 -8.16
N SER A 36 -5.99 -7.66 -9.11
CA SER A 36 -4.64 -7.95 -9.61
C SER A 36 -3.92 -6.74 -10.22
N VAL A 37 -4.64 -5.81 -10.87
CA VAL A 37 -4.06 -4.63 -11.51
C VAL A 37 -3.86 -3.54 -10.47
N GLY A 38 -4.88 -3.27 -9.65
CA GLY A 38 -4.78 -2.28 -8.57
C GLY A 38 -3.72 -2.65 -7.54
N HIS A 39 -3.48 -3.94 -7.31
CA HIS A 39 -2.39 -4.40 -6.47
C HIS A 39 -1.02 -4.04 -7.05
N MET A 40 -0.80 -4.17 -8.36
CA MET A 40 0.45 -3.73 -8.97
C MET A 40 0.59 -2.20 -9.00
N GLU A 41 -0.53 -1.49 -9.13
CA GLU A 41 -0.56 -0.02 -9.13
C GLU A 41 -0.18 0.54 -7.75
N ILE A 42 -0.76 0.03 -6.66
CA ILE A 42 -0.39 0.50 -5.31
C ILE A 42 1.07 0.19 -4.99
N ILE A 43 1.60 -0.95 -5.46
CA ILE A 43 3.01 -1.29 -5.26
C ILE A 43 3.92 -0.29 -5.97
N ALA A 44 3.64 0.01 -7.24
CA ALA A 44 4.42 0.99 -8.00
C ALA A 44 4.36 2.39 -7.36
N GLU A 45 3.19 2.80 -6.87
CA GLU A 45 3.01 4.08 -6.16
C GLU A 45 3.83 4.12 -4.86
N LEU A 46 3.83 3.03 -4.09
CA LEU A 46 4.61 2.92 -2.85
C LEU A 46 6.12 2.91 -3.13
N GLU A 47 6.57 2.21 -4.17
CA GLU A 47 7.96 2.21 -4.60
C GLU A 47 8.44 3.62 -4.98
N ASP A 48 7.64 4.38 -5.73
CA ASP A 48 7.97 5.77 -6.09
C ASP A 48 7.91 6.71 -4.88
N ALA A 49 6.86 6.64 -4.07
CA ALA A 49 6.63 7.53 -2.93
C ALA A 49 7.71 7.39 -1.83
N PHE A 50 8.25 6.18 -1.66
CA PHE A 50 9.27 5.87 -0.66
C PHE A 50 10.67 5.69 -1.26
N GLY A 51 10.81 5.65 -2.58
CA GLY A 51 12.09 5.41 -3.26
C GLY A 51 12.67 4.03 -2.95
N ILE A 52 11.80 3.02 -2.84
CA ILE A 52 12.14 1.63 -2.52
C ILE A 52 11.90 0.75 -3.74
N THR A 53 12.42 -0.48 -3.69
CA THR A 53 12.10 -1.51 -4.68
C THR A 53 11.74 -2.77 -3.91
N MET A 54 10.50 -3.23 -4.06
CA MET A 54 9.96 -4.39 -3.37
C MET A 54 10.31 -5.67 -4.13
N GLU A 55 10.74 -6.68 -3.39
CA GLU A 55 10.95 -8.02 -3.91
C GLU A 55 9.62 -8.66 -4.31
N THR A 56 9.63 -9.52 -5.33
CA THR A 56 8.41 -10.18 -5.83
C THR A 56 7.67 -10.96 -4.74
N ASP A 57 8.39 -11.59 -3.80
CA ASP A 57 7.78 -12.30 -2.67
C ASP A 57 7.04 -11.35 -1.71
N ASP A 58 7.59 -10.16 -1.45
CA ASP A 58 6.95 -9.15 -0.60
C ASP A 58 5.76 -8.49 -1.30
N ILE A 59 5.82 -8.31 -2.62
CA ILE A 59 4.68 -7.89 -3.44
C ILE A 59 3.54 -8.90 -3.27
N ILE A 60 3.82 -10.19 -3.45
CA ILE A 60 2.82 -11.25 -3.29
C ILE A 60 2.29 -11.32 -1.84
N ASP A 61 3.13 -11.07 -0.83
CA ASP A 61 2.73 -11.04 0.58
C ASP A 61 1.93 -9.76 0.96
N PHE A 62 1.91 -8.73 0.10
CA PHE A 62 1.18 -7.48 0.32
C PHE A 62 -0.34 -7.70 0.20
N SER A 63 -0.92 -8.21 1.28
CA SER A 63 -2.31 -8.68 1.31
C SER A 63 -3.27 -7.69 1.98
N SER A 64 -2.76 -6.71 2.73
CA SER A 64 -3.58 -5.72 3.41
C SER A 64 -2.85 -4.41 3.67
N TYR A 65 -3.64 -3.37 3.94
CA TYR A 65 -3.15 -2.04 4.32
C TYR A 65 -2.26 -2.13 5.57
N LYS A 66 -2.65 -2.95 6.54
CA LYS A 66 -1.82 -3.17 7.74
C LYS A 66 -0.52 -3.92 7.41
N LYS A 67 -0.60 -4.93 6.55
CA LYS A 67 0.57 -5.73 6.15
C LYS A 67 1.62 -4.87 5.44
N GLY A 68 1.18 -3.87 4.68
CA GLY A 68 2.09 -2.95 4.02
C GLY A 68 3.01 -2.21 4.99
N PHE A 69 2.55 -1.79 6.17
CA PHE A 69 3.44 -1.18 7.17
C PHE A 69 4.59 -2.11 7.58
N GLU A 70 4.28 -3.39 7.81
CA GLU A 70 5.29 -4.40 8.17
C GLU A 70 6.29 -4.63 7.03
N LEU A 71 5.80 -4.67 5.79
CA LEU A 71 6.63 -4.86 4.61
C LEU A 71 7.53 -3.65 4.37
N LEU A 72 6.98 -2.44 4.38
CA LEU A 72 7.73 -1.20 4.18
C LEU A 72 8.80 -0.99 5.27
N ALA A 73 8.56 -1.47 6.50
CA ALA A 73 9.57 -1.45 7.56
C ALA A 73 10.81 -2.30 7.21
N LYS A 74 10.67 -3.41 6.45
CA LYS A 74 11.83 -4.18 5.96
C LYS A 74 12.74 -3.36 5.04
N TYR A 75 12.16 -2.38 4.35
CA TYR A 75 12.86 -1.46 3.44
C TYR A 75 13.33 -0.17 4.12
N GLY A 76 13.22 -0.07 5.45
CA GLY A 76 13.70 1.07 6.23
C GLY A 76 12.71 2.23 6.37
N VAL A 77 11.43 2.00 6.07
CA VAL A 77 10.37 3.01 6.26
C VAL A 77 9.71 2.80 7.63
N GLU A 78 9.78 3.82 8.50
CA GLU A 78 9.18 3.81 9.84
C GLU A 78 7.92 4.69 9.91
N PHE A 79 6.87 4.21 10.58
CA PHE A 79 5.54 4.86 10.63
C PHE A 79 5.22 5.49 11.97
#